data_AF-A0A372IZ85-F1
#
_entry.id   AF-A0A372IZ85-F1
#
_cell.length_a   1.000
_cell.length_b   1.000
_cell.length_c   1.000
_cell.angle_alpha   90.00
_cell.angle_beta   90.00
_cell.angle_gamma   90.00
#
_symmetry.space_group_name_H-M   'P 1'
#
loop_
_entity.id
_entity.type
_entity.pdbx_description
1 polymer ?
#
loop_
_entity_poly.entity_id
_entity_poly.type
_entity_poly.pdbx_seq_one_letter_code
_entity_poly.pdbx_strand_id
1 'polypeptide(L)'
;MSELLWRRVAEKLAEHDYMAGVERTVERARATGEVFTPSKLVIEMLQYVDLDLFLPGKTVLDPACGDGQFLVAAKWVKVFHHGMSEADALADIYGVDIMRDNVDLCRRRLGGGTIVMGDALKPARHLDGQTDEERGLMLSIFDEPPTKVRKKERVNGMKPRSKTLRGQRLPVDAPYPAERGLAVEVEVDEEQRDLALF
;
A
#
# COMPACT_ATOMS: atom_id res chain seq x y z
N MET A 1 9.43 -15.16 -17.71
CA MET A 1 10.28 -14.79 -16.56
C MET A 1 10.82 -16.04 -15.90
N SER A 2 12.00 -15.97 -15.28
CA SER A 2 12.66 -17.15 -14.73
C SER A 2 11.95 -17.67 -13.48
N GLU A 3 11.52 -18.94 -13.48
CA GLU A 3 10.97 -19.65 -12.32
C GLU A 3 11.90 -19.58 -11.09
N LEU A 4 13.22 -19.54 -11.33
CA LEU A 4 14.24 -19.38 -10.30
C LEU A 4 14.14 -18.04 -9.55
N LEU A 5 13.76 -16.95 -10.24
CA LEU A 5 13.59 -15.64 -9.58
C LEU A 5 12.50 -15.73 -8.51
N TRP A 6 11.32 -16.22 -8.89
CA TRP A 6 10.16 -16.25 -8.00
C TRP A 6 10.33 -17.24 -6.86
N ARG A 7 11.04 -18.36 -7.09
CA ARG A 7 11.42 -19.28 -6.01
C ARG A 7 12.31 -18.58 -4.97
N ARG A 8 13.34 -17.85 -5.41
CA ARG A 8 14.24 -17.11 -4.50
C ARG A 8 13.51 -16.00 -3.74
N VAL A 9 12.59 -15.29 -4.40
CA VAL A 9 11.75 -14.28 -3.73
C VAL A 9 10.83 -14.93 -2.69
N ALA A 10 10.24 -16.08 -3.01
CA ALA A 10 9.40 -16.84 -2.07
C ALA A 10 10.19 -17.31 -0.83
N GLU A 11 11.40 -17.84 -1.03
CA GLU A 11 12.32 -18.21 0.06
C GLU A 11 12.56 -17.02 0.98
N LYS A 12 12.84 -15.84 0.42
CA LYS A 12 13.04 -14.61 1.19
C LYS A 12 11.81 -14.09 1.93
N LEU A 13 10.62 -14.25 1.37
CA LEU A 13 9.38 -13.89 2.07
C LEU A 13 9.10 -14.82 3.26
N ALA A 14 9.59 -16.06 3.19
CA ALA A 14 9.42 -17.08 4.23
C ALA A 14 10.53 -17.08 5.31
N GLU A 15 11.66 -16.38 5.11
CA GLU A 15 12.75 -16.27 6.10
C GLU A 15 12.32 -15.63 7.43
N HIS A 16 11.21 -14.89 7.42
CA HIS A 16 10.60 -14.35 8.61
C HIS A 16 9.31 -15.11 8.84
N ASP A 17 9.24 -15.87 9.94
CA ASP A 17 8.07 -16.65 10.31
C ASP A 17 6.81 -15.80 10.12
N TYR A 18 5.98 -16.21 9.15
CA TYR A 18 4.64 -15.69 9.01
C TYR A 18 3.97 -15.91 10.37
N MET A 19 3.49 -14.83 11.02
CA MET A 19 2.96 -14.78 12.40
C MET A 19 3.95 -14.43 13.54
N ALA A 20 5.26 -14.34 13.33
CA ALA A 20 6.19 -13.93 14.39
C ALA A 20 6.24 -12.40 14.53
N GLY A 21 5.46 -11.86 15.47
CA GLY A 21 5.63 -10.50 16.01
C GLY A 21 4.45 -9.54 15.89
N VAL A 22 3.37 -9.93 15.21
CA VAL A 22 2.08 -9.21 15.21
C VAL A 22 0.96 -10.23 15.36
N GLU A 23 0.10 -10.04 16.36
CA GLU A 23 -1.03 -10.93 16.62
C GLU A 23 -2.12 -10.73 15.55
N ARG A 24 -2.51 -11.78 14.83
CA ARG A 24 -3.44 -11.69 13.68
C ARG A 24 -4.78 -12.34 13.99
N THR A 25 -5.47 -11.83 15.01
CA THR A 25 -6.78 -12.35 15.41
C THR A 25 -7.91 -11.80 14.54
N VAL A 26 -9.02 -12.54 14.48
CA VAL A 26 -10.25 -12.07 13.83
C VAL A 26 -10.76 -10.79 14.50
N GLU A 27 -10.58 -10.68 15.82
CA GLU A 27 -10.92 -9.51 16.62
C GLU A 27 -10.10 -8.30 16.19
N ARG A 28 -8.77 -8.45 16.02
CA ARG A 28 -7.91 -7.37 15.54
C ARG A 28 -8.30 -6.96 14.12
N ALA A 29 -8.49 -7.92 13.22
CA ALA A 29 -8.91 -7.64 11.84
C ALA A 29 -10.22 -6.84 11.79
N ARG A 30 -11.20 -7.20 12.63
CA ARG A 30 -12.47 -6.45 12.76
C ARG A 30 -12.28 -5.05 13.34
N ALA A 31 -11.42 -4.90 14.35
CA ALA A 31 -11.20 -3.62 15.04
C ALA A 31 -10.38 -2.63 14.20
N THR A 32 -9.45 -3.12 13.38
CA THR A 32 -8.45 -2.31 12.68
C THR A 32 -8.67 -2.25 11.17
N GLY A 33 -9.40 -3.21 10.61
CA GLY A 33 -9.51 -3.40 9.15
C GLY A 33 -8.27 -4.03 8.52
N GLU A 34 -7.32 -4.52 9.31
CA GLU A 34 -6.09 -5.16 8.82
C GLU A 34 -6.42 -6.49 8.13
N VAL A 35 -6.02 -6.62 6.86
CA VAL A 35 -6.11 -7.85 6.07
C VAL A 35 -4.73 -8.19 5.55
N PHE A 36 -4.24 -9.38 5.88
CA PHE A 36 -2.91 -9.81 5.47
C PHE A 36 -2.93 -10.37 4.06
N THR A 37 -2.05 -9.84 3.20
CA THR A 37 -1.87 -10.33 1.84
C THR A 37 -0.94 -11.56 1.87
N PRO A 38 -1.37 -12.77 1.48
CA PRO A 38 -0.50 -13.94 1.50
C PRO A 38 0.67 -13.82 0.52
N SER A 39 1.84 -14.36 0.86
CA SER A 39 3.06 -14.28 0.03
C SER A 39 2.86 -14.81 -1.39
N LYS A 40 2.05 -15.87 -1.55
CA LYS A 40 1.70 -16.43 -2.86
C LYS A 40 0.99 -15.40 -3.74
N LEU A 41 0.04 -14.66 -3.18
CA LEU A 41 -0.72 -13.63 -3.90
C LEU A 41 0.19 -12.46 -4.29
N VAL A 42 1.11 -12.03 -3.41
CA VAL A 42 2.10 -10.99 -3.75
C VAL A 42 2.96 -11.41 -4.94
N ILE A 43 3.48 -12.64 -4.93
CA ILE A 43 4.29 -13.15 -6.04
C ILE A 43 3.47 -13.22 -7.34
N GLU A 44 2.24 -13.72 -7.27
CA GLU A 44 1.33 -13.77 -8.42
C GLU A 44 1.09 -12.37 -9.00
N MET A 45 0.80 -11.38 -8.16
CA MET A 45 0.61 -9.99 -8.61
C MET A 45 1.87 -9.42 -9.27
N LEU A 46 3.05 -9.68 -8.72
CA LEU A 46 4.32 -9.23 -9.29
C LEU A 46 4.68 -9.95 -10.60
N GLN A 47 4.11 -11.12 -10.87
CA GLN A 47 4.29 -11.80 -12.16
C GLN A 47 3.55 -11.12 -13.31
N TYR A 48 2.55 -10.31 -13.01
CA TYR A 48 1.74 -9.58 -14.01
C TYR A 48 2.21 -8.14 -14.28
N VAL A 49 3.17 -7.62 -13.51
CA VAL A 49 3.70 -6.26 -13.72
C VAL A 49 4.99 -6.28 -14.53
N ASP A 50 5.27 -5.16 -15.20
CA ASP A 50 6.56 -4.93 -15.84
C ASP A 50 7.65 -4.77 -14.79
N LEU A 51 8.67 -5.63 -14.82
CA LEU A 51 9.75 -5.59 -13.84
C LEU A 51 10.68 -4.38 -14.01
N ASP A 52 10.61 -3.65 -15.11
CA ASP A 52 11.34 -2.38 -15.28
C ASP A 52 10.88 -1.29 -14.30
N LEU A 53 9.70 -1.46 -13.70
CA LEU A 53 9.25 -0.65 -12.56
C LEU A 53 10.17 -0.77 -11.35
N PHE A 54 11.00 -1.82 -11.28
CA PHE A 54 11.96 -2.07 -10.21
C PHE A 54 13.41 -1.74 -10.59
N LEU A 55 13.67 -1.05 -11.70
CA LEU A 55 15.04 -0.64 -12.05
C LEU A 55 15.71 0.22 -10.96
N PRO A 56 17.06 0.35 -10.96
CA PRO A 56 17.76 1.28 -10.08
C PRO A 56 17.22 2.72 -10.20
N GLY A 57 17.02 3.40 -9.08
CA GLY A 57 16.44 4.75 -9.04
C GLY A 57 14.93 4.81 -9.23
N LYS A 58 14.24 3.66 -9.42
CA LYS A 58 12.78 3.61 -9.43
C LYS A 58 12.24 3.41 -8.03
N THR A 59 11.42 4.37 -7.60
CA THR A 59 10.73 4.37 -6.31
C THR A 59 9.65 3.31 -6.25
N VAL A 60 9.61 2.56 -5.15
CA VAL A 60 8.52 1.67 -4.78
C VAL A 60 7.90 2.22 -3.50
N LEU A 61 6.60 2.49 -3.52
CA LEU A 61 5.84 3.00 -2.37
C LEU A 61 4.64 2.10 -2.13
N ASP A 62 4.46 1.68 -0.87
CA ASP A 62 3.23 1.08 -0.38
C ASP A 62 2.65 1.95 0.75
N PRO A 63 1.50 2.63 0.53
CA PRO A 63 0.92 3.57 1.49
C PRO A 63 0.18 2.91 2.66
N ALA A 64 0.04 1.57 2.65
CA ALA A 64 -0.55 0.77 3.72
C ALA A 64 0.23 -0.55 3.84
N CYS A 65 1.54 -0.43 4.08
CA CYS A 65 2.49 -1.50 3.85
C CYS A 65 2.36 -2.69 4.81
N GLY A 66 1.63 -2.55 5.92
CA GLY A 66 1.52 -3.56 6.95
C GLY A 66 2.91 -4.04 7.39
N ASP A 67 3.07 -5.36 7.45
CA ASP A 67 4.35 -6.01 7.76
C ASP A 67 5.35 -6.03 6.59
N GLY A 68 5.02 -5.43 5.44
CA GLY A 68 5.90 -5.25 4.30
C GLY A 68 5.93 -6.36 3.25
N GLN A 69 4.94 -7.25 3.12
CA GLN A 69 4.97 -8.33 2.12
C GLN A 69 5.35 -7.86 0.71
N PHE A 70 4.70 -6.80 0.19
CA PHE A 70 5.01 -6.24 -1.13
C PHE A 70 6.40 -5.62 -1.18
N LEU A 71 6.79 -4.87 -0.15
CA LEU A 71 8.08 -4.17 -0.12
C LEU A 71 9.25 -5.15 -0.03
N VAL A 72 9.13 -6.21 0.76
CA VAL A 72 10.12 -7.29 0.85
C VAL A 72 10.25 -7.98 -0.51
N ALA A 73 9.14 -8.31 -1.16
CA ALA A 73 9.17 -8.90 -2.50
C ALA A 73 9.84 -7.97 -3.53
N ALA A 74 9.49 -6.68 -3.52
CA ALA A 74 10.07 -5.66 -4.40
C ALA A 74 11.59 -5.49 -4.19
N LYS A 75 12.06 -5.48 -2.93
CA LYS A 75 13.49 -5.49 -2.60
C LYS A 75 14.20 -6.66 -3.28
N TRP A 76 13.65 -7.87 -3.17
CA TRP A 76 14.30 -9.06 -3.71
C TRP A 76 14.19 -9.18 -5.24
N VAL A 77 13.16 -8.60 -5.86
CA VAL A 77 13.13 -8.39 -7.31
C VAL A 77 14.27 -7.45 -7.74
N LYS A 78 14.43 -6.29 -7.08
CA LYS A 78 15.55 -5.36 -7.31
C LYS A 78 16.92 -6.06 -7.20
N VAL A 79 17.12 -6.89 -6.18
CA VAL A 79 18.39 -7.60 -5.96
C VAL A 79 18.60 -8.74 -6.97
N PHE A 80 17.63 -9.64 -7.12
CA PHE A 80 17.84 -10.88 -7.89
C PHE A 80 17.65 -10.70 -9.39
N HIS A 81 16.78 -9.80 -9.82
CA HIS A 81 16.52 -9.55 -11.24
C HIS A 81 17.43 -8.45 -11.79
N HIS A 82 17.56 -7.33 -11.08
CA HIS A 82 18.33 -6.17 -11.52
C HIS A 82 19.77 -6.13 -11.00
N GLY A 83 20.17 -7.12 -10.20
CA GLY A 83 21.56 -7.26 -9.72
C GLY A 83 22.00 -6.18 -8.74
N MET A 84 21.05 -5.52 -8.07
CA MET A 84 21.33 -4.45 -7.11
C MET A 84 21.92 -5.00 -5.81
N SER A 85 22.72 -4.19 -5.11
CA SER A 85 23.01 -4.45 -3.70
C SER A 85 21.73 -4.27 -2.86
N GLU A 86 21.67 -4.87 -1.68
CA GLU A 86 20.52 -4.66 -0.79
C GLU A 86 20.37 -3.19 -0.37
N ALA A 87 21.49 -2.50 -0.15
CA ALA A 87 21.48 -1.08 0.21
C ALA A 87 20.89 -0.22 -0.91
N ASP A 88 21.30 -0.46 -2.17
CA ASP A 88 20.74 0.27 -3.32
C ASP A 88 19.26 -0.08 -3.52
N ALA A 89 18.89 -1.35 -3.31
CA ALA A 89 17.50 -1.77 -3.45
C ALA A 89 16.58 -1.08 -2.43
N LEU A 90 17.08 -0.87 -1.20
CA LEU A 90 16.36 -0.23 -0.10
C LEU A 90 16.29 1.30 -0.21
N ALA A 91 17.24 1.94 -0.90
CA ALA A 91 17.31 3.40 -1.02
C ALA A 91 16.05 4.03 -1.63
N ASP A 92 15.37 3.29 -2.51
CA ASP A 92 14.17 3.73 -3.21
C ASP A 92 12.88 3.07 -2.70
N ILE A 93 12.91 2.39 -1.54
CA ILE A 93 11.75 1.72 -0.94
C ILE A 93 11.15 2.58 0.16
N TYR A 94 9.85 2.83 0.02
CA TYR A 94 9.05 3.62 0.94
C TYR A 94 7.82 2.82 1.38
N GLY A 95 7.49 2.91 2.67
CA GLY A 95 6.33 2.27 3.25
C GLY A 95 5.68 3.17 4.27
N VAL A 96 4.36 3.24 4.26
CA VAL A 96 3.57 3.91 5.29
C VAL A 96 2.62 2.90 5.89
N ASP A 97 2.52 2.85 7.21
CA ASP A 97 1.42 2.14 7.88
C ASP A 97 0.97 2.92 9.11
N ILE A 98 -0.30 2.78 9.48
CA ILE A 98 -0.87 3.49 10.62
C ILE A 98 -0.52 2.80 11.95
N MET A 99 -0.11 1.52 11.92
CA MET A 99 0.12 0.71 13.10
C MET A 99 1.63 0.54 13.40
N ARG A 100 2.03 0.90 14.62
CA ARG A 100 3.44 0.85 15.06
C ARG A 100 4.07 -0.53 14.92
N ASP A 101 3.36 -1.57 15.36
CA ASP A 101 3.87 -2.94 15.34
C ASP A 101 4.14 -3.45 13.92
N ASN A 102 3.27 -3.11 12.97
CA ASN A 102 3.48 -3.36 11.54
C ASN A 102 4.70 -2.63 10.99
N VAL A 103 4.82 -1.33 11.24
CA VAL A 103 5.99 -0.52 10.82
C VAL A 103 7.29 -1.13 11.34
N ASP A 104 7.32 -1.50 12.61
CA ASP A 104 8.52 -2.05 13.24
C ASP A 104 8.84 -3.45 12.69
N LEU A 105 7.84 -4.29 12.44
CA LEU A 105 8.04 -5.60 11.80
C LEU A 105 8.53 -5.45 10.36
N CYS A 106 7.93 -4.53 9.59
CA CYS A 106 8.33 -4.22 8.21
C CYS A 106 9.81 -3.80 8.16
N ARG A 107 10.22 -2.86 9.04
CA ARG A 107 11.62 -2.42 9.16
C ARG A 107 12.56 -3.59 9.48
N ARG A 108 12.19 -4.47 10.40
CA ARG A 108 13.00 -5.65 10.74
C ARG A 108 13.16 -6.61 9.55
N ARG A 109 12.08 -6.85 8.80
CA ARG A 109 12.10 -7.75 7.62
C ARG A 109 12.90 -7.17 6.46
N LEU A 110 12.81 -5.85 6.25
CA LEU A 110 13.56 -5.18 5.19
C LEU A 110 15.04 -4.99 5.54
N GLY A 111 15.36 -4.75 6.82
CA GLY A 111 16.71 -4.36 7.26
C GLY A 111 17.10 -2.93 6.83
N GLY A 112 16.14 -2.07 6.51
CA GLY A 112 16.36 -0.69 6.09
C GLY A 112 15.17 -0.10 5.33
N GLY A 113 15.44 0.87 4.45
CA GLY A 113 14.42 1.60 3.69
C GLY A 113 13.75 2.73 4.49
N THR A 114 12.87 3.48 3.83
CA THR A 114 12.13 4.59 4.45
C THR A 114 10.71 4.13 4.80
N ILE A 115 10.60 3.42 5.93
CA ILE A 115 9.30 2.94 6.44
C ILE A 115 8.89 3.83 7.60
N VAL A 116 7.68 4.40 7.56
CA VAL A 116 7.22 5.39 8.54
C VAL A 116 5.83 5.06 9.07
N MET A 117 5.59 5.36 10.35
CA MET A 117 4.24 5.37 10.89
C MET A 117 3.52 6.64 10.43
N GLY A 118 2.32 6.51 9.87
CA GLY A 118 1.57 7.65 9.35
C GLY A 118 0.20 7.31 8.79
N ASP A 119 -0.64 8.34 8.63
CA ASP A 119 -1.92 8.25 7.95
C ASP A 119 -1.73 8.74 6.51
N ALA A 120 -1.59 7.82 5.55
CA ALA A 120 -1.36 8.18 4.14
C ALA A 120 -2.52 8.99 3.52
N LEU A 121 -3.73 8.93 4.10
CA LEU A 121 -4.88 9.72 3.67
C LEU A 121 -4.91 11.10 4.34
N LYS A 122 -4.25 11.25 5.50
CA LYS A 122 -4.13 12.52 6.24
C LYS A 122 -2.69 12.72 6.73
N PRO A 123 -1.72 13.02 5.85
CA PRO A 123 -0.29 13.04 6.20
C PRO A 123 0.10 14.00 7.33
N ALA A 124 -0.68 15.07 7.55
CA ALA A 124 -0.45 16.03 8.63
C ALA A 124 -0.99 15.58 10.00
N ARG A 125 -1.77 14.50 10.06
CA ARG A 125 -2.33 13.95 11.29
C ARG A 125 -1.20 13.33 12.13
N HIS A 126 -1.11 13.75 13.38
CA HIS A 126 -0.26 13.08 14.36
C HIS A 126 -0.96 11.83 14.91
N LEU A 127 -0.22 10.74 15.03
CA LEU A 127 -0.71 9.46 15.57
C LEU A 127 -0.01 9.14 16.89
N ASP A 128 -0.71 8.44 17.78
CA ASP A 128 -0.11 8.00 19.05
C ASP A 128 1.02 7.00 18.78
N GLY A 129 2.22 7.33 19.25
CA GLY A 129 3.42 6.52 19.02
C GLY A 129 4.17 6.82 17.72
N GLN A 130 3.74 7.81 16.92
CA GLN A 130 4.52 8.35 15.79
C GLN A 130 5.66 9.23 16.32
N THR A 131 6.86 9.13 15.74
CA THR A 131 7.99 10.00 16.12
C THR A 131 7.97 11.33 15.38
N ASP A 132 8.67 12.34 15.89
CA ASP A 132 8.79 13.64 15.23
C ASP A 132 9.50 13.52 13.86
N GLU A 133 10.48 12.62 13.74
CA GLU A 133 11.17 12.33 12.48
C GLU A 133 10.21 11.70 11.46
N GLU A 134 9.40 10.72 11.85
CA GLU A 134 8.41 10.11 10.98
C GLU A 134 7.35 11.11 10.55
N ARG A 135 6.91 11.99 11.46
CA ARG A 135 5.99 13.08 11.14
C ARG A 135 6.59 14.05 10.14
N GLY A 136 7.85 14.44 10.33
CA GLY A 136 8.59 15.28 9.37
C GLY A 136 8.70 14.62 8.00
N LEU A 137 9.02 13.32 7.97
CA LEU A 137 9.08 12.54 6.74
C LEU A 137 7.72 12.45 6.06
N MET A 138 6.64 12.15 6.79
CA MET A 138 5.27 12.13 6.25
C MET A 138 4.88 13.46 5.60
N LEU A 139 5.21 14.58 6.24
CA LEU A 139 4.97 15.90 5.65
C LEU A 139 5.79 16.10 4.36
N SER A 140 7.04 15.64 4.33
CA SER A 140 7.91 15.78 3.14
C SER A 140 7.53 14.87 1.98
N ILE A 141 7.13 13.62 2.25
CA ILE A 141 6.78 12.61 1.24
C ILE A 141 5.50 13.02 0.51
N PHE A 142 4.57 13.64 1.23
CA PHE A 142 3.26 14.06 0.71
C PHE A 142 3.17 15.58 0.47
N ASP A 143 4.29 16.31 0.51
CA ASP A 143 4.30 17.72 0.12
C ASP A 143 4.06 17.81 -1.39
N GLU A 144 2.84 18.21 -1.78
CA GLU A 144 2.58 18.48 -3.19
C GLU A 144 3.39 19.72 -3.60
N PRO A 145 4.29 19.63 -4.60
CA PRO A 145 4.83 20.85 -5.19
C PRO A 145 3.63 21.68 -5.68
N PRO A 146 3.62 23.00 -5.44
CA PRO A 146 2.46 23.83 -5.75
C PRO A 146 2.05 23.60 -7.20
N THR A 147 0.88 23.01 -7.40
CA THR A 147 0.37 22.71 -8.73
C THR A 147 0.30 24.03 -9.49
N LYS A 148 1.10 24.15 -10.56
CA LYS A 148 0.91 25.23 -11.52
C LYS A 148 -0.50 25.04 -12.05
N VAL A 149 -1.45 25.83 -11.55
CA VAL A 149 -2.81 25.90 -12.10
C VAL A 149 -2.62 26.21 -13.58
N ARG A 150 -2.74 25.20 -14.44
CA ARG A 150 -2.74 25.40 -15.88
C ARG A 150 -3.94 26.30 -16.15
N LYS A 151 -3.70 27.58 -16.41
CA LYS A 151 -4.73 28.45 -16.98
C LYS A 151 -5.15 27.77 -18.28
N LYS A 152 -6.35 27.17 -18.30
CA LYS A 152 -6.95 26.70 -19.54
C LYS A 152 -6.97 27.90 -20.49
N GLU A 153 -6.21 27.83 -21.57
CA GLU A 153 -6.34 28.80 -22.65
C GLU A 153 -7.79 28.77 -23.11
N ARG A 154 -8.39 29.95 -23.19
CA ARG A 154 -9.76 30.08 -23.67
C ARG A 154 -9.74 29.71 -25.15
N VAL A 155 -10.35 28.58 -25.49
CA VAL A 155 -10.64 28.24 -26.87
C VAL A 155 -11.63 29.28 -27.41
N ASN A 156 -11.22 30.03 -28.43
CA ASN A 156 -12.07 31.02 -29.09
C ASN A 156 -13.32 30.32 -29.65
N GLY A 157 -14.50 30.77 -29.24
CA GLY A 157 -15.80 30.25 -29.70
C GLY A 157 -16.71 29.68 -28.60
N MET A 158 -16.22 29.49 -27.37
CA MET A 158 -17.08 29.02 -26.28
C MET A 158 -17.87 30.19 -25.66
N LYS A 159 -19.21 30.18 -25.79
CA LYS A 159 -20.08 31.15 -25.11
C LYS A 159 -19.82 31.11 -23.59
N PRO A 160 -19.82 32.27 -22.89
CA PRO A 160 -19.59 32.29 -21.46
C PRO A 160 -20.68 31.47 -20.75
N ARG A 161 -20.28 30.57 -19.85
CA ARG A 161 -21.21 29.90 -18.94
C ARG A 161 -21.94 30.97 -18.13
N SER A 162 -23.27 30.92 -18.13
CA SER A 162 -24.10 31.77 -17.30
C SER A 162 -23.67 31.62 -15.83
N LYS A 163 -23.60 32.75 -15.12
CA LYS A 163 -23.38 32.77 -13.67
C LYS A 163 -24.66 32.25 -13.00
N THR A 164 -24.80 30.94 -12.83
CA THR A 164 -25.78 30.39 -11.90
C THR A 164 -25.14 30.24 -10.52
N LEU A 165 -25.64 31.10 -9.64
CA LEU A 165 -25.61 31.15 -8.18
C LEU A 165 -24.73 30.14 -7.42
N ARG A 166 -23.84 30.71 -6.60
CA ARG A 166 -23.22 30.07 -5.44
C ARG A 166 -24.28 29.48 -4.51
N GLY A 167 -23.98 28.30 -3.97
CA GLY A 167 -24.41 27.91 -2.63
C GLY A 167 -25.61 26.96 -2.59
N GLN A 168 -25.36 25.67 -2.81
CA GLN A 168 -26.05 24.62 -2.07
C GLN A 168 -24.99 23.63 -1.58
N ARG A 169 -24.80 23.54 -0.26
CA ARG A 169 -24.14 22.38 0.36
C ARG A 169 -25.03 21.18 0.05
N LEU A 170 -24.42 20.08 -0.39
CA LEU A 170 -25.10 18.79 -0.35
C LEU A 170 -25.47 18.49 1.12
N PRO A 171 -26.69 18.07 1.43
CA PRO A 171 -27.08 17.73 2.79
C PRO A 171 -26.22 16.57 3.28
N VAL A 172 -25.68 16.71 4.49
CA VAL A 172 -24.82 15.74 5.18
C VAL A 172 -25.56 14.47 5.66
N ASP A 173 -26.88 14.42 5.47
CA ASP A 173 -27.76 13.37 6.00
C ASP A 173 -28.54 12.60 4.91
N ALA A 174 -28.02 12.49 3.69
CA ALA A 174 -28.62 11.61 2.69
C ALA A 174 -28.38 10.13 3.06
N PRO A 175 -29.42 9.31 3.30
CA PRO A 175 -29.23 7.88 3.55
C PRO A 175 -28.62 7.21 2.32
N TYR A 176 -27.68 6.28 2.57
CA TYR A 176 -27.07 5.45 1.53
C TYR A 176 -28.19 4.72 0.76
N PRO A 177 -28.18 4.70 -0.58
CA PRO A 177 -29.24 4.04 -1.33
C PRO A 177 -29.24 2.54 -1.01
N ALA A 178 -30.35 2.08 -0.45
CA ALA A 178 -30.62 0.68 -0.17
C ALA A 178 -30.61 -0.15 -1.46
N GLU A 179 -29.80 -1.20 -1.44
CA GLU A 179 -29.96 -2.51 -2.08
C GLU A 179 -30.62 -2.56 -3.47
N ARG A 180 -29.80 -2.69 -4.51
CA ARG A 180 -30.14 -3.57 -5.64
C ARG A 180 -29.39 -4.88 -5.45
N GLY A 181 -30.06 -5.87 -4.86
CA GLY A 181 -29.57 -7.22 -4.75
C GLY A 181 -29.32 -7.82 -6.13
N LEU A 182 -28.06 -8.09 -6.45
CA LEU A 182 -27.71 -9.25 -7.26
C LEU A 182 -27.40 -10.36 -6.27
N ALA A 183 -28.32 -11.33 -6.15
CA ALA A 183 -27.99 -12.61 -5.55
C ALA A 183 -26.95 -13.28 -6.48
N VAL A 184 -25.70 -13.32 -6.03
CA VAL A 184 -24.71 -14.25 -6.55
C VAL A 184 -24.74 -15.41 -5.57
N GLU A 185 -25.36 -16.52 -5.98
CA GLU A 185 -25.17 -17.78 -5.27
C GLU A 185 -23.70 -18.17 -5.42
N VAL A 186 -22.95 -18.04 -4.32
CA VAL A 186 -21.59 -18.56 -4.22
C VAL A 186 -21.74 -20.00 -3.75
N GLU A 187 -21.60 -20.96 -4.66
CA GLU A 187 -21.32 -22.35 -4.27
C GLU A 187 -20.00 -22.34 -3.49
N VAL A 188 -20.10 -22.64 -2.19
CA VAL A 188 -18.94 -22.78 -1.33
C VAL A 188 -18.45 -24.22 -1.51
N ASP A 189 -17.34 -24.39 -2.21
CA ASP A 189 -16.62 -25.64 -2.28
C ASP A 189 -16.13 -26.03 -0.87
N GLU A 190 -16.61 -27.15 -0.34
CA GLU A 190 -16.35 -27.60 1.03
C GLU A 190 -14.86 -27.93 1.29
N GLU A 191 -14.02 -28.02 0.26
CA GLU A 191 -12.56 -28.23 0.41
C GLU A 191 -11.81 -27.00 0.96
N GLN A 192 -12.39 -25.80 0.92
CA GLN A 192 -11.69 -24.56 1.34
C GLN A 192 -11.80 -24.26 2.85
N ARG A 193 -12.55 -25.05 3.63
CA ARG A 193 -12.73 -24.82 5.07
C ARG A 193 -11.55 -25.25 5.95
N ASP A 194 -10.66 -26.12 5.45
CA ASP A 194 -9.57 -26.70 6.28
C ASP A 194 -8.23 -25.95 6.21
N LEU A 195 -8.12 -24.85 5.44
CA LEU A 195 -6.89 -24.05 5.35
C LEU A 195 -6.87 -22.78 6.24
N ALA A 196 -7.91 -22.55 7.05
CA ALA A 196 -7.97 -21.42 7.99
C ALA A 196 -7.61 -21.81 9.44
N LEU A 197 -7.08 -23.01 9.66
CA LEU A 197 -6.71 -23.53 10.98
C LEU A 197 -5.32 -24.18 11.00
N PHE A 198 -4.29 -23.56 10.41
CA PHE A 198 -2.89 -23.82 10.79
C PHE A 198 -2.04 -22.56 10.60
#